data_AF-A0A9X7WIR2-F1
#
_entry.id   AF-A0A9X7WIR2-F1
#
_cell.length_a   1.000
_cell.length_b   1.000
_cell.length_c   1.000
_cell.angle_alpha   90.00
_cell.angle_beta   90.00
_cell.angle_gamma   90.00
#
_symmetry.space_group_name_H-M   'P 1'
#
loop_
_entity.id
_entity.type
_entity.pdbx_description
1 polymer ?
#
loop_
_entity_poly.entity_id
_entity_poly.type
_entity_poly.pdbx_seq_one_letter_code
_entity_poly.pdbx_strand_id
1 'polypeptide(L)'
;MHTHTRKYRLPDQGYAIVRWAHELAKGRGAVVVEPDVEQIRRPDGALTFVDAAPFKTVPDGPLSVLRELLDLEALELRAWSRRGFARFHKRAAAKQAERICREQGSDAAVDWVLANATTDPVDLGELRDRLGARLYTAGGRDEDFYRTQVGRCIEHRRRQRLFRS
;
A
#
# COMPACT_ATOMS: atom_id res chain seq x y z
N MET A 1 -9.49 9.52 14.05
CA MET A 1 -8.62 8.38 13.67
C MET A 1 -9.24 7.09 14.17
N HIS A 2 -9.97 6.39 13.32
CA HIS A 2 -10.24 4.97 13.55
C HIS A 2 -8.93 4.23 13.24
N THR A 3 -8.17 3.87 14.27
CA THR A 3 -7.01 2.99 14.10
C THR A 3 -7.54 1.59 13.79
N HIS A 4 -7.74 1.30 12.51
CA HIS A 4 -7.93 -0.05 12.02
C HIS A 4 -6.73 -0.88 12.49
N THR A 5 -6.94 -1.71 13.52
CA THR A 5 -5.87 -2.50 14.10
C THR A 5 -5.67 -3.71 13.21
N ARG A 6 -4.73 -3.60 12.26
CA ARG A 6 -4.37 -4.69 11.34
C ARG A 6 -3.86 -5.90 12.12
N LYS A 7 -4.32 -7.09 11.75
CA LYS A 7 -4.04 -8.36 12.47
C LYS A 7 -2.54 -8.59 12.64
N TYR A 8 -1.78 -8.32 11.59
CA TYR A 8 -0.33 -8.54 11.57
C TYR A 8 0.51 -7.29 11.87
N ARG A 9 -0.13 -6.15 12.18
CA ARG A 9 0.52 -4.84 12.35
C ARG A 9 1.44 -4.48 11.17
N LEU A 10 1.00 -4.82 9.95
CA LEU A 10 1.72 -4.40 8.73
C LEU A 10 1.56 -2.89 8.55
N PRO A 11 2.56 -2.20 7.99
CA PRO A 11 2.46 -0.78 7.64
C PRO A 11 1.22 -0.47 6.78
N ASP A 12 0.56 0.64 7.05
CA ASP A 12 -0.62 1.09 6.29
C ASP A 12 -0.22 2.20 5.31
N GLN A 13 -0.29 1.90 4.02
CA GLN A 13 0.11 2.85 2.97
C GLN A 13 -0.84 4.04 2.85
N GLY A 14 -2.12 3.86 3.19
CA GLY A 14 -3.08 4.95 3.27
C GLY A 14 -2.69 5.93 4.38
N TYR A 15 -2.30 5.41 5.55
CA TYR A 15 -1.77 6.24 6.63
C TYR A 15 -0.49 6.97 6.23
N ALA A 16 0.44 6.31 5.53
CA ALA A 16 1.67 6.95 5.05
C ALA A 16 1.38 8.17 4.16
N ILE A 17 0.44 8.03 3.22
CA ILE A 17 0.03 9.12 2.32
C ILE A 17 -0.66 10.26 3.07
N VAL A 18 -1.57 9.96 4.01
CA VAL A 18 -2.23 10.98 4.84
C VAL A 18 -1.22 11.73 5.69
N ARG A 19 -0.24 11.02 6.28
CA ARG A 19 0.86 11.63 7.04
C ARG A 19 1.70 12.55 6.16
N TRP A 20 2.12 12.13 4.97
CA TRP A 20 2.86 13.00 4.06
C TRP A 20 2.05 14.25 3.68
N ALA A 21 0.77 14.09 3.38
CA ALA A 21 -0.11 15.22 3.09
C ALA A 21 -0.25 16.18 4.29
N HIS A 22 -0.34 15.64 5.50
CA HIS A 22 -0.33 16.42 6.75
C HIS A 22 0.94 17.27 6.84
N GLU A 23 2.11 16.66 6.67
CA GLU A 23 3.40 17.34 6.78
C GLU A 23 3.58 18.42 5.71
N LEU A 24 3.22 18.14 4.46
CA LEU A 24 3.39 19.04 3.32
C LEU A 24 2.50 20.29 3.40
N ALA A 25 1.32 20.18 4.02
CA ALA A 25 0.33 21.26 4.06
C ALA A 25 -0.13 21.62 5.49
N LYS A 26 0.74 21.41 6.50
CA LYS A 26 0.52 21.76 7.92
C LYS A 26 -0.88 21.35 8.41
N GLY A 27 -1.22 20.07 8.23
CA GLY A 27 -2.50 19.47 8.63
C GLY A 27 -3.65 19.64 7.63
N ARG A 28 -3.68 20.73 6.85
CA ARG A 28 -4.74 20.94 5.84
C ARG A 28 -4.72 19.90 4.72
N GLY A 29 -3.56 19.31 4.44
CA GLY A 29 -3.43 18.25 3.45
C GLY A 29 -4.11 16.96 3.89
N ALA A 30 -4.00 16.57 5.17
CA ALA A 30 -4.68 15.38 5.69
C ALA A 30 -6.20 15.49 5.55
N VAL A 31 -6.79 16.66 5.85
CA VAL A 31 -8.24 16.90 5.73
C VAL A 31 -8.76 16.66 4.31
N VAL A 32 -7.92 16.85 3.29
CA VAL A 32 -8.31 16.66 1.88
C VAL A 32 -8.05 15.23 1.40
N VAL A 33 -7.11 14.51 2.02
CA VAL A 33 -6.63 13.22 1.52
C VAL A 33 -7.19 12.04 2.30
N GLU A 34 -7.40 12.20 3.61
CA GLU A 34 -7.99 11.15 4.46
C GLU A 34 -9.37 10.70 3.95
N PRO A 35 -10.30 11.59 3.57
CA PRO A 35 -11.60 11.13 3.05
C PRO A 35 -11.50 10.28 1.78
N ASP A 36 -10.56 10.59 0.88
CA ASP A 36 -10.34 9.84 -0.36
C ASP A 36 -9.84 8.42 -0.07
N VAL A 37 -8.90 8.31 0.88
CA VAL A 37 -8.34 7.02 1.30
C VAL A 37 -9.40 6.18 2.00
N GLU A 38 -10.16 6.78 2.91
CA GLU A 38 -11.20 6.08 3.67
C GLU A 38 -12.40 5.68 2.79
N GLN A 39 -12.68 6.41 1.70
CA GLN A 39 -13.73 6.04 0.75
C GLN A 39 -13.47 4.70 0.05
N ILE A 40 -12.19 4.37 -0.21
CA ILE A 40 -11.80 3.12 -0.86
C ILE A 40 -11.34 2.05 0.13
N ARG A 41 -11.22 2.39 1.40
CA ARG A 41 -10.90 1.44 2.47
C ARG A 41 -12.10 0.52 2.69
N ARG A 42 -11.85 -0.77 2.66
CA ARG A 42 -12.89 -1.78 2.91
C ARG A 42 -13.30 -1.80 4.38
N PRO A 43 -14.48 -2.35 4.71
CA PRO A 43 -14.97 -2.41 6.10
C PRO A 43 -14.05 -3.17 7.07
N ASP A 44 -13.28 -4.13 6.55
CA ASP A 44 -12.26 -4.87 7.31
C ASP A 44 -10.96 -4.06 7.52
N GLY A 45 -10.90 -2.84 7.00
CA GLY A 45 -9.75 -1.95 7.05
C GLY A 45 -8.75 -2.14 5.90
N ALA A 46 -8.98 -3.09 4.99
CA ALA A 46 -8.06 -3.36 3.90
C ALA A 46 -8.08 -2.25 2.84
N LEU A 47 -6.88 -1.91 2.34
CA LEU A 47 -6.69 -1.18 1.10
C LEU A 47 -6.12 -2.16 0.08
N THR A 48 -6.73 -2.24 -1.10
CA THR A 48 -6.33 -3.21 -2.13
C THR A 48 -5.97 -2.52 -3.43
N PHE A 49 -5.06 -3.13 -4.19
CA PHE A 49 -4.68 -2.62 -5.50
C PHE A 49 -5.89 -2.54 -6.44
N VAL A 50 -6.80 -3.52 -6.39
CA VAL A 50 -8.00 -3.54 -7.24
C VAL A 50 -8.88 -2.32 -7.01
N ASP A 51 -9.10 -1.94 -5.75
CA ASP A 51 -9.93 -0.77 -5.41
C ASP A 51 -9.23 0.55 -5.81
N ALA A 52 -7.90 0.57 -5.78
CA ALA A 52 -7.10 1.71 -6.21
C ALA A 52 -6.82 1.74 -7.73
N ALA A 53 -7.13 0.68 -8.47
CA ALA A 53 -6.79 0.53 -9.89
C ALA A 53 -7.33 1.63 -10.83
N PRO A 54 -8.50 2.26 -10.57
CA PRO A 54 -8.99 3.37 -11.38
C PRO A 54 -8.10 4.62 -11.33
N PHE A 55 -7.39 4.87 -10.23
CA PHE A 55 -6.61 6.08 -10.00
C PHE A 55 -5.20 5.95 -10.59
N LYS A 56 -4.97 6.50 -11.77
CA LYS A 56 -3.75 6.24 -12.56
C LYS A 56 -2.87 7.46 -12.73
N THR A 57 -3.40 8.65 -12.45
CA THR A 57 -2.80 9.91 -12.90
C THR A 57 -2.84 10.97 -11.80
N VAL A 58 -2.01 12.01 -11.95
CA VAL A 58 -1.95 13.14 -11.01
C VAL A 58 -3.32 13.82 -10.77
N PRO A 59 -4.21 13.99 -11.78
CA PRO A 59 -5.58 14.43 -11.56
C PRO A 59 -6.40 13.62 -10.55
N ASP A 60 -6.15 12.30 -10.47
CA ASP A 60 -6.79 11.41 -9.49
C ASP A 60 -6.31 11.71 -8.06
N GLY A 61 -5.22 12.48 -7.94
CA GLY A 61 -4.65 12.93 -6.70
C GLY A 61 -3.85 11.84 -5.99
N PRO A 62 -3.71 11.92 -4.65
CA PRO A 62 -2.84 11.02 -3.90
C PRO A 62 -3.24 9.53 -3.98
N LEU A 63 -4.46 9.20 -4.42
CA LEU A 63 -4.86 7.81 -4.69
C LEU A 63 -4.05 7.17 -5.83
N SER A 64 -3.55 7.95 -6.78
CA SER A 64 -2.64 7.44 -7.82
C SER A 64 -1.30 6.97 -7.24
N VAL A 65 -0.81 7.65 -6.20
CA VAL A 65 0.38 7.26 -5.44
C VAL A 65 0.08 6.03 -4.59
N LEU A 66 -1.09 6.00 -3.95
CA LEU A 66 -1.54 4.85 -3.16
C LEU A 66 -1.59 3.57 -4.00
N ARG A 67 -2.13 3.66 -5.22
CA ARG A 67 -2.16 2.54 -6.17
C ARG A 67 -0.76 1.96 -6.41
N GLU A 68 0.25 2.80 -6.62
CA GLU A 68 1.63 2.35 -6.84
C GLU A 68 2.21 1.67 -5.59
N LEU A 69 2.00 2.24 -4.40
CA LEU A 69 2.47 1.64 -3.15
C LEU A 69 1.81 0.28 -2.88
N LEU A 70 0.52 0.14 -3.16
CA LEU A 70 -0.20 -1.14 -3.01
C LEU A 70 0.30 -2.20 -4.02
N ASP A 71 0.77 -1.77 -5.19
CA ASP A 71 1.39 -2.69 -6.15
C ASP A 71 2.76 -3.18 -5.66
N LEU A 72 3.59 -2.27 -5.16
CA LEU A 72 4.88 -2.61 -4.55
C LEU A 72 4.70 -3.52 -3.33
N GLU A 73 3.70 -3.25 -2.49
CA GLU A 73 3.35 -4.09 -1.34
C GLU A 73 3.05 -5.54 -1.77
N ALA A 74 2.27 -5.73 -2.84
CA ALA A 74 2.00 -7.06 -3.37
C ALA A 74 3.25 -7.76 -3.93
N LEU A 75 4.15 -7.02 -4.58
CA LEU A 75 5.42 -7.56 -5.10
C LEU A 75 6.38 -7.97 -3.98
N GLU A 76 6.45 -7.18 -2.90
CA GLU A 76 7.25 -7.50 -1.72
C GLU A 76 6.69 -8.69 -0.96
N LEU A 77 5.37 -8.78 -0.81
CA LEU A 77 4.70 -9.96 -0.23
C LEU A 77 4.96 -11.22 -1.06
N ARG A 78 4.96 -11.10 -2.39
CA ARG A 78 5.39 -12.19 -3.28
C ARG A 78 6.85 -12.60 -3.06
N ALA A 79 7.75 -11.64 -2.87
CA ALA A 79 9.16 -11.93 -2.65
C ALA A 79 9.41 -12.60 -1.29
N TRP A 80 8.68 -12.19 -0.26
CA TRP A 80 8.70 -12.77 1.08
C TRP A 80 8.11 -14.19 1.12
N SER A 81 6.91 -14.38 0.60
CA SER A 81 6.16 -15.66 0.65
C SER A 81 6.94 -16.83 0.07
N ARG A 82 7.78 -16.57 -0.93
CA ARG A 82 8.74 -17.51 -1.56
C ARG A 82 9.58 -18.33 -0.57
N ARG A 83 9.82 -17.84 0.65
CA ARG A 83 10.60 -18.57 1.68
C ARG A 83 9.83 -19.74 2.30
N GLY A 84 8.50 -19.64 2.36
CA GLY A 84 7.64 -20.65 2.97
C GLY A 84 7.24 -21.82 2.07
N PHE A 85 7.74 -21.89 0.83
CA PHE A 85 7.35 -22.95 -0.11
C PHE A 85 8.54 -23.67 -0.73
N ALA A 86 8.38 -24.98 -0.88
CA ALA A 86 9.33 -25.86 -1.56
C ALA A 86 9.60 -25.42 -3.00
N ARG A 87 10.82 -25.68 -3.50
CA ARG A 87 11.35 -25.19 -4.79
C ARG A 87 10.39 -25.34 -5.97
N PHE A 88 9.70 -26.47 -6.08
CA PHE A 88 8.80 -26.75 -7.21
C PHE A 88 7.45 -26.02 -7.14
N HIS A 89 6.96 -25.69 -5.93
CA HIS A 89 5.68 -24.98 -5.75
C HIS A 89 5.85 -23.47 -5.54
N LYS A 90 7.08 -23.05 -5.19
CA LYS A 90 7.45 -21.68 -4.84
C LYS A 90 6.95 -20.60 -5.79
N ARG A 91 7.07 -20.81 -7.11
CA ARG A 91 6.68 -19.79 -8.10
C ARG A 91 5.16 -19.63 -8.18
N ALA A 92 4.42 -20.73 -8.16
CA ALA A 92 2.96 -20.72 -8.24
C ALA A 92 2.37 -20.15 -6.95
N ALA A 93 2.85 -20.61 -5.79
CA ALA A 93 2.38 -20.12 -4.49
C ALA A 93 2.67 -18.63 -4.28
N ALA A 94 3.85 -18.16 -4.68
CA ALA A 94 4.19 -16.74 -4.57
C ALA A 94 3.34 -15.85 -5.50
N LYS A 95 2.98 -16.34 -6.69
CA LYS A 95 2.01 -15.64 -7.57
C LYS A 95 0.60 -15.63 -6.98
N GLN A 96 0.21 -16.71 -6.31
CA GLN A 96 -1.07 -16.78 -5.63
C GLN A 96 -1.15 -15.78 -4.47
N ALA A 97 -0.09 -15.69 -3.67
CA ALA A 97 0.02 -14.70 -2.59
C ALA A 97 -0.04 -13.26 -3.13
N GLU A 98 0.67 -12.95 -4.24
CA GLU A 98 0.57 -11.65 -4.93
C GLU A 98 -0.88 -11.32 -5.33
N ARG A 99 -1.57 -12.29 -5.94
CA ARG A 99 -2.95 -12.12 -6.41
C ARG A 99 -3.90 -11.84 -5.24
N ILE A 100 -3.82 -12.65 -4.18
CA ILE A 100 -4.63 -12.45 -2.98
C ILE A 100 -4.34 -11.08 -2.37
N CYS A 101 -3.07 -10.66 -2.31
CA CYS A 101 -2.70 -9.34 -1.81
C CYS A 101 -3.35 -8.21 -2.61
N ARG A 102 -3.32 -8.30 -3.94
CA ARG A 102 -3.92 -7.28 -4.83
C ARG A 102 -5.44 -7.21 -4.73
N GLU A 103 -6.11 -8.35 -4.51
CA GLU A 103 -7.57 -8.48 -4.53
C GLU A 103 -8.21 -8.31 -3.16
N GLN A 104 -7.54 -8.76 -2.09
CA GLN A 104 -8.08 -8.92 -0.74
C GLN A 104 -7.24 -8.21 0.34
N GLY A 105 -6.08 -7.67 -0.02
CA GLY A 105 -5.17 -6.99 0.91
C GLY A 105 -4.15 -7.91 1.55
N SER A 106 -3.13 -7.31 2.16
CA SER A 106 -1.96 -8.05 2.66
C SER A 106 -2.25 -8.95 3.85
N ASP A 107 -3.22 -8.60 4.70
CA ASP A 107 -3.57 -9.44 5.86
C ASP A 107 -4.14 -10.80 5.37
N ALA A 108 -5.04 -10.78 4.37
CA ALA A 108 -5.57 -11.98 3.74
C ALA A 108 -4.47 -12.81 3.02
N ALA A 109 -3.52 -12.13 2.38
CA ALA A 109 -2.41 -12.80 1.72
C ALA A 109 -1.45 -13.46 2.72
N VAL A 110 -1.17 -12.82 3.86
CA VAL A 110 -0.39 -13.41 4.95
C VAL A 110 -1.12 -14.62 5.55
N ASP A 111 -2.41 -14.51 5.80
CA ASP A 111 -3.24 -15.63 6.26
C ASP A 111 -3.12 -16.83 5.33
N TRP A 112 -3.25 -16.59 4.02
CA TRP A 112 -3.11 -17.64 3.03
C TRP A 112 -1.70 -18.26 3.02
N VAL A 113 -0.64 -17.44 3.08
CA VAL A 113 0.74 -17.96 3.12
C VAL A 113 0.99 -18.81 4.36
N LEU A 114 0.58 -18.35 5.54
CA LEU A 114 0.77 -19.08 6.80
C LEU A 114 0.02 -20.42 6.80
N ALA A 115 -1.17 -20.47 6.20
CA ALA A 115 -1.96 -21.69 6.10
C ALA A 115 -1.42 -22.71 5.07
N ASN A 116 -0.64 -22.26 4.08
CA ASN A 116 -0.22 -23.09 2.94
C ASN A 116 1.30 -23.32 2.87
N ALA A 117 2.09 -22.67 3.74
CA ALA A 117 3.54 -22.86 3.77
C ALA A 117 3.89 -24.33 3.98
N THR A 118 4.83 -24.84 3.17
CA THR A 118 5.26 -26.25 3.15
C THR A 118 6.70 -26.43 3.63
N THR A 119 7.42 -25.34 3.87
CA THR A 119 8.82 -25.34 4.32
C THR A 119 8.97 -24.46 5.55
N ASP A 120 10.20 -23.98 5.80
CA ASP A 120 10.56 -23.15 6.94
C ASP A 120 9.53 -22.07 7.28
N PRO A 121 9.32 -21.79 8.58
CA PRO A 121 8.42 -20.75 9.02
C PRO A 121 8.81 -19.41 8.39
N VAL A 122 7.82 -18.72 7.83
CA VAL A 122 8.01 -17.38 7.26
C VAL A 122 8.07 -16.34 8.37
N ASP A 123 9.11 -15.51 8.36
CA ASP A 123 9.31 -14.48 9.38
C ASP A 123 8.42 -13.26 9.10
N LEU A 124 7.44 -13.01 9.98
CA LEU A 124 6.56 -11.84 9.90
C LEU A 124 7.29 -10.54 10.24
N GLY A 125 8.37 -10.57 11.03
CA GLY A 125 9.23 -9.42 11.30
C GLY A 125 9.90 -8.94 10.01
N GLU A 126 10.47 -9.87 9.25
CA GLU A 126 11.02 -9.57 7.93
C GLU A 126 9.98 -8.92 7.01
N LEU A 127 8.74 -9.44 6.97
CA LEU A 127 7.68 -8.85 6.15
C LEU A 127 7.38 -7.41 6.59
N ARG A 128 7.29 -7.13 7.89
CA ARG A 128 7.07 -5.77 8.40
C ARG A 128 8.18 -4.81 7.98
N ASP A 129 9.43 -5.25 8.06
CA ASP A 129 10.59 -4.43 7.64
C ASP A 129 10.57 -4.14 6.14
N ARG A 130 10.20 -5.15 5.33
CA ARG A 130 10.06 -5.05 3.87
C ARG A 130 8.96 -4.08 3.47
N LEU A 131 7.79 -4.17 4.11
CA LEU A 131 6.65 -3.29 3.82
C LEU A 131 6.76 -1.91 4.48
N GLY A 132 7.69 -1.74 5.42
CA GLY A 132 7.98 -0.49 6.10
C GLY A 132 9.12 0.25 5.41
N ALA A 133 10.26 0.35 6.10
CA ALA A 133 11.40 1.16 5.67
C ALA A 133 11.99 0.76 4.30
N ARG A 134 11.78 -0.48 3.85
CA ARG A 134 12.39 -1.03 2.63
C ARG A 134 11.43 -1.09 1.43
N LEU A 135 10.17 -0.69 1.59
CA LEU A 135 9.19 -0.81 0.51
C LEU A 135 9.60 -0.02 -0.72
N TYR A 136 10.10 1.20 -0.52
CA TYR A 136 10.51 2.10 -1.59
C TYR A 136 11.72 1.57 -2.37
N THR A 137 12.60 0.82 -1.70
CA THR A 137 13.75 0.16 -2.33
C THR A 137 13.30 -0.84 -3.41
N ALA A 138 12.14 -1.50 -3.22
CA ALA A 138 11.57 -2.40 -4.22
C ALA A 138 11.17 -1.66 -5.52
N GLY A 139 10.72 -0.41 -5.38
CA GLY A 139 10.40 0.48 -6.51
C GLY A 139 11.63 1.17 -7.12
N GLY A 140 12.83 0.99 -6.55
CA GLY A 140 14.03 1.71 -6.97
C GLY A 140 13.95 3.22 -6.72
N ARG A 141 13.10 3.64 -5.78
CA ARG A 141 12.87 5.03 -5.35
C ARG A 141 13.06 5.13 -3.83
N ASP A 142 13.03 6.35 -3.31
CA ASP A 142 13.02 6.61 -1.87
C ASP A 142 11.66 7.14 -1.41
N GLU A 143 11.50 7.29 -0.09
CA GLU A 143 10.29 7.86 0.50
C GLU A 143 10.05 9.30 0.03
N ASP A 144 11.11 10.10 -0.11
CA ASP A 144 11.04 11.50 -0.51
C ASP A 144 10.48 11.69 -1.92
N PHE A 145 10.75 10.75 -2.84
CA PHE A 145 10.12 10.71 -4.14
C PHE A 145 8.60 10.60 -4.02
N TYR A 146 8.08 9.63 -3.25
CA TYR A 146 6.63 9.42 -3.09
C TYR A 146 5.97 10.58 -2.37
N ARG A 147 6.61 11.11 -1.34
CA ARG A 147 6.20 12.34 -0.65
C ARG A 147 6.07 13.51 -1.64
N THR A 148 7.04 13.67 -2.53
CA THR A 148 7.00 14.72 -3.58
C THR A 148 5.83 14.51 -4.54
N GLN A 149 5.52 13.27 -4.94
CA GLN A 149 4.36 12.99 -5.81
C GLN A 149 3.04 13.34 -5.12
N VAL A 150 2.90 13.07 -3.82
CA VAL A 150 1.73 13.51 -3.04
C VAL A 150 1.62 15.04 -3.05
N GLY A 151 2.74 15.76 -2.88
CA GLY A 151 2.77 17.22 -3.00
C GLY A 151 2.25 17.72 -4.35
N ARG A 152 2.73 17.13 -5.45
CA ARG A 152 2.28 17.47 -6.81
C ARG A 152 0.78 17.25 -7.00
N CYS A 153 0.24 16.16 -6.46
CA CYS A 153 -1.19 15.86 -6.50
C CYS A 153 -2.02 16.93 -5.77
N ILE A 154 -1.58 17.35 -4.58
CA ILE A 154 -2.25 18.39 -3.78
C ILE A 154 -2.21 19.74 -4.51
N GLU A 155 -1.06 20.12 -5.06
CA GLU A 155 -0.92 21.36 -5.84
C GLU A 155 -1.81 21.36 -7.09
N HIS A 156 -1.87 20.25 -7.81
CA HIS A 156 -2.71 20.11 -8.99
C HIS A 156 -4.19 20.35 -8.66
N ARG A 157 -4.70 19.71 -7.60
CA ARG A 157 -6.09 19.92 -7.13
C ARG A 157 -6.35 21.37 -6.72
N ARG A 158 -5.38 22.01 -6.05
CA ARG A 158 -5.50 23.43 -5.66
C ARG A 158 -5.64 24.34 -6.88
N ARG A 159 -4.82 24.13 -7.92
CA ARG A 159 -4.90 24.88 -9.18
C ARG A 159 -6.25 24.69 -9.85
N GLN A 160 -6.74 23.46 -9.97
CA GLN A 160 -8.05 23.20 -10.59
C GLN A 160 -9.21 23.91 -9.88
N ARG A 161 -9.20 23.97 -8.53
CA ARG A 161 -10.23 24.68 -7.77
C ARG A 161 -10.23 26.19 -8.05
N LEU A 162 -9.06 26.80 -8.21
CA LEU A 162 -8.91 28.22 -8.54
C LEU A 162 -9.37 28.56 -9.97
N PHE A 163 -9.29 27.61 -10.90
CA PHE A 163 -9.76 27.80 -12.29
C PHE A 163 -11.26 27.53 -12.47
N ARG A 164 -11.94 26.99 -11.45
CA ARG A 164 -13.39 26.69 -11.48
C ARG A 164 -14.23 27.68 -10.65
N SER A 165 -13.57 28.62 -9.96
CA SER A 165 -14.18 29.75 -9.22
C SER A 165 -14.10 31.03 -10.05
#